data_AF-A0A7V9CJF6-F1
#
_entry.id   AF-A0A7V9CJF6-F1
#
_cell.length_a   1.000
_cell.length_b   1.000
_cell.length_c   1.000
_cell.angle_alpha   90.00
_cell.angle_beta   90.00
_cell.angle_gamma   90.00
#
_symmetry.space_group_name_H-M   'P 1'
#
loop_
_entity.id
_entity.type
_entity.pdbx_description
1 polymer ?
#
loop_
_entity_poly.entity_id
_entity_poly.type
_entity_poly.pdbx_seq_one_letter_code
_entity_poly.pdbx_strand_id
1 'polypeptide(L)'
;RLYTEAGGTAKINRVSIGAGTDAAFAALETKAPVIGGMGLRNFGALTNNAEYVNNSSIEPRLYLLTRLIIDIAAGRASPRLPCADQRAHRCALPPTAQDALSVAHRGP
;
A
#
# COMPACT_ATOMS: atom_id res chain seq x y z
N ARG A 1 2.91 12.13 -5.21
CA ARG A 1 2.61 13.36 -4.45
C ARG A 1 3.05 13.27 -2.99
N LEU A 2 2.67 12.24 -2.23
CA LEU A 2 3.11 12.15 -0.82
C LEU A 2 4.63 12.09 -0.63
N TYR A 3 5.33 11.30 -1.44
CA TYR A 3 6.80 11.19 -1.29
C TYR A 3 7.55 12.47 -1.70
N THR A 4 6.95 13.27 -2.59
CA THR A 4 7.51 14.58 -2.99
C THR A 4 7.35 15.63 -1.89
N GLU A 5 6.38 15.48 -0.98
CA GLU A 5 6.26 16.34 0.22
C GLU A 5 7.45 16.14 1.16
N ALA A 6 8.00 14.92 1.22
CA ALA A 6 9.23 14.61 1.95
C ALA A 6 10.52 14.87 1.12
N GLY A 7 10.42 15.63 0.03
CA GLY A 7 11.57 15.95 -0.85
C GLY A 7 12.09 14.78 -1.69
N GLY A 8 11.39 13.65 -1.71
CA GLY A 8 11.80 12.44 -2.44
C GLY A 8 11.10 12.25 -3.78
N THR A 9 11.69 11.46 -4.68
CA THR A 9 11.05 10.98 -5.91
C THR A 9 10.78 9.47 -5.83
N ALA A 10 9.55 9.06 -6.14
CA ALA A 10 9.14 7.66 -6.11
C ALA A 10 8.87 7.19 -7.53
N LYS A 11 9.50 6.08 -7.94
CA LYS A 11 9.20 5.40 -9.19
C LYS A 11 8.17 4.31 -8.90
N ILE A 12 7.06 4.31 -9.65
CA ILE A 12 6.09 3.23 -9.59
C ILE A 12 6.51 2.18 -10.60
N ASN A 13 6.76 0.97 -10.13
CA ASN A 13 6.91 -0.21 -10.97
C ASN A 13 5.61 -1.01 -10.92
N ARG A 14 5.08 -1.39 -12.09
CA ARG A 14 3.87 -2.22 -12.21
C ARG A 14 4.18 -3.71 -12.09
N VAL A 15 5.46 -4.08 -12.17
CA VAL A 15 5.93 -5.44 -12.04
C VAL A 15 6.66 -5.58 -10.70
N SER A 16 6.40 -6.68 -10.00
CA SER A 16 7.15 -7.05 -8.80
C SER A 16 8.65 -7.17 -9.12
N ILE A 17 9.51 -6.76 -8.20
CA ILE A 17 10.97 -6.80 -8.35
C ILE A 17 11.52 -8.25 -8.23
N GLY A 18 10.64 -9.26 -8.09
CA GLY A 18 11.04 -10.67 -8.24
C GLY A 18 11.59 -11.31 -6.97
N ALA A 19 10.94 -11.05 -5.83
CA ALA A 19 11.15 -11.79 -4.58
C ALA A 19 9.79 -12.27 -4.06
N GLY A 20 9.75 -13.41 -3.37
CA GLY A 20 8.56 -13.98 -2.73
C GLY A 20 8.09 -13.16 -1.52
N THR A 21 7.74 -11.90 -1.75
CA THR A 21 7.30 -10.95 -0.73
C THR A 21 5.89 -11.27 -0.24
N ASP A 22 5.61 -10.90 1.00
CA ASP A 22 4.27 -10.90 1.60
C ASP A 22 3.23 -10.18 0.73
N ALA A 23 3.59 -9.05 0.13
CA ALA A 23 2.74 -8.31 -0.79
C ALA A 23 2.38 -9.10 -2.05
N ALA A 24 3.32 -9.87 -2.60
CA ALA A 24 3.04 -10.72 -3.76
C ALA A 24 2.10 -11.88 -3.39
N PHE A 25 2.27 -12.46 -2.20
CA PHE A 25 1.37 -13.51 -1.70
C PHE A 25 -0.03 -12.97 -1.38
N ALA A 26 -0.12 -11.83 -0.69
CA ALA A 26 -1.39 -11.18 -0.37
C ALA A 26 -2.17 -10.76 -1.62
N ALA A 27 -1.48 -10.46 -2.72
CA ALA A 27 -2.11 -10.12 -3.99
C ALA A 27 -2.80 -11.31 -4.68
N LEU A 28 -2.55 -12.56 -4.26
CA LEU A 28 -3.16 -13.75 -4.88
C LEU A 28 -4.65 -13.88 -4.56
N GLU A 29 -5.08 -13.46 -3.37
CA GLU A 29 -6.44 -13.71 -2.85
C GLU A 29 -7.27 -12.42 -2.65
N THR A 30 -6.89 -11.32 -3.32
CA THR A 30 -7.63 -10.06 -3.19
C THR A 30 -7.85 -9.33 -4.51
N LYS A 31 -8.97 -8.61 -4.59
CA LYS A 31 -9.26 -7.63 -5.66
C LYS A 31 -8.83 -6.22 -5.28
N ALA A 32 -8.43 -6.01 -4.02
CA ALA A 32 -7.95 -4.71 -3.56
C ALA A 32 -6.54 -4.44 -4.09
N PRO A 33 -6.14 -3.16 -4.26
CA PRO A 33 -4.77 -2.82 -4.64
C PRO A 33 -3.78 -3.27 -3.56
N VAL A 34 -2.73 -4.00 -3.95
CA VAL A 34 -1.62 -4.39 -3.08
C VAL A 34 -0.34 -3.71 -3.55
N ILE A 35 0.38 -3.08 -2.63
CA ILE A 35 1.61 -2.32 -2.91
C ILE A 35 2.74 -2.88 -2.06
N GLY A 36 3.82 -3.33 -2.71
CA GLY A 36 5.06 -3.77 -2.08
C GLY A 36 6.20 -2.76 -2.25
N GLY A 37 7.39 -3.07 -1.73
CA GLY A 37 8.60 -2.25 -1.93
C GLY A 37 8.58 -0.89 -1.19
N MET A 38 7.71 -0.76 -0.18
CA MET A 38 7.57 0.46 0.62
C MET A 38 8.61 0.58 1.74
N GLY A 39 9.41 -0.46 1.96
CA GLY A 39 10.49 -0.49 2.96
C GLY A 39 11.62 0.50 2.70
N LEU A 40 12.61 0.49 3.59
CA LEU A 40 13.78 1.35 3.53
C LEU A 40 14.63 1.06 2.29
N ARG A 41 15.40 2.06 1.84
CA ARG A 41 16.42 1.82 0.82
C ARG A 41 17.55 1.05 1.48
N ASN A 42 17.77 -0.19 1.06
CA ASN A 42 18.84 -1.05 1.54
C ASN A 42 19.79 -1.46 0.41
N PHE A 43 20.89 -2.10 0.80
CA PHE A 43 21.82 -2.76 -0.10
C PHE A 43 22.30 -4.07 0.54
N GLY A 44 22.63 -5.05 -0.29
CA GLY A 44 23.24 -6.28 0.17
C GLY A 44 22.29 -7.21 0.92
N ALA A 45 20.98 -7.11 0.67
CA ALA A 45 19.99 -8.04 1.22
C ALA A 45 20.41 -9.48 0.91
N LEU A 46 20.47 -10.32 1.95
CA LEU A 46 20.89 -11.73 1.87
C LEU A 46 22.35 -11.94 1.44
N THR A 47 23.24 -10.95 1.64
CA THR A 47 24.67 -11.09 1.33
C THR A 47 25.54 -11.17 2.58
N ASN A 48 26.68 -11.85 2.48
CA ASN A 48 27.69 -11.89 3.54
C ASN A 48 28.57 -10.63 3.58
N ASN A 49 28.48 -9.77 2.55
CA ASN A 49 29.30 -8.58 2.38
C ASN A 49 28.55 -7.35 2.91
N ALA A 50 28.15 -7.41 4.19
CA ALA A 50 27.42 -6.40 4.95
C ALA A 50 26.09 -5.93 4.33
N GLU A 51 24.99 -6.22 5.02
CA GLU A 51 23.69 -5.61 4.76
C GLU A 51 23.61 -4.26 5.47
N TYR A 52 23.16 -3.22 4.76
CA TYR A 52 22.99 -1.89 5.34
C TYR A 52 21.80 -1.13 4.75
N VAL A 53 21.33 -0.16 5.53
CA VAL A 53 20.26 0.76 5.17
C VAL A 53 20.81 2.15 4.93
N ASN A 54 20.21 2.87 3.98
CA ASN A 54 20.52 4.27 3.75
C ASN A 54 19.80 5.11 4.80
N ASN A 55 20.54 5.72 5.73
CA ASN A 55 19.97 6.51 6.84
C ASN A 55 19.10 7.68 6.34
N SER A 56 19.52 8.37 5.29
CA SER A 56 18.75 9.45 4.64
C SER A 56 17.46 8.94 3.95
N SER A 57 17.18 7.63 3.97
CA SER A 57 15.92 7.06 3.50
C SER A 57 14.91 6.86 4.62
N ILE A 58 15.34 6.83 5.88
CA ILE A 58 14.50 6.43 7.02
C ILE A 58 13.34 7.41 7.20
N GLU A 59 13.66 8.67 7.47
CA GLU A 59 12.67 9.72 7.69
C GLU A 59 11.66 9.85 6.53
N PRO A 60 12.06 10.02 5.25
CA PRO A 60 11.10 10.21 4.17
C PRO A 60 10.24 8.96 3.93
N ARG A 61 10.74 7.75 4.21
CA ARG A 61 9.97 6.49 4.07
C ARG A 61 8.95 6.33 5.18
N LEU A 62 9.31 6.67 6.42
CA LEU A 62 8.38 6.67 7.55
C LEU A 62 7.28 7.71 7.33
N TYR A 63 7.65 8.94 6.95
CA TYR A 63 6.71 9.99 6.61
C TYR A 63 5.70 9.54 5.54
N LEU A 64 6.20 8.96 4.45
CA LEU A 64 5.36 8.45 3.36
C LEU A 64 4.35 7.41 3.84
N LEU A 65 4.81 6.40 4.59
CA LEU A 65 3.96 5.30 5.04
C LEU A 65 2.89 5.81 6.01
N THR A 66 3.28 6.61 6.99
CA THR A 66 2.35 7.21 7.96
C THR A 66 1.32 8.09 7.26
N ARG A 67 1.75 8.95 6.33
CA ARG A 67 0.84 9.84 5.61
C ARG A 67 -0.12 9.07 4.71
N LEU A 68 0.35 8.00 4.07
CA LEU A 68 -0.48 7.11 3.27
C LEU A 68 -1.58 6.46 4.13
N ILE A 69 -1.25 5.92 5.30
CA ILE A 69 -2.22 5.34 6.23
C ILE A 69 -3.25 6.38 6.66
N ILE A 70 -2.80 7.57 7.05
CA ILE A 70 -3.66 8.69 7.47
C ILE A 70 -4.61 9.13 6.34
N ASP A 71 -4.13 9.20 5.10
CA ASP A 71 -4.93 9.60 3.95
C ASP A 71 -5.94 8.53 3.53
N ILE A 72 -5.58 7.24 3.62
CA ILE A 72 -6.51 6.13 3.38
C ILE A 72 -7.59 6.10 4.46
N ALA A 73 -7.20 6.16 5.75
CA ALA A 73 -8.13 6.11 6.87
C ALA A 73 -9.12 7.29 6.86
N ALA A 74 -8.68 8.46 6.41
CA ALA A 74 -9.55 9.63 6.25
C ALA A 74 -10.32 9.67 4.92
N GLY A 75 -10.24 8.62 4.09
CA GLY A 75 -10.94 8.53 2.80
C GLY A 75 -10.42 9.49 1.71
N ARG A 76 -9.26 10.14 1.93
CA ARG A 76 -8.65 11.07 0.95
C ARG A 76 -7.97 10.35 -0.21
N ALA A 77 -7.50 9.12 0.03
CA ALA A 77 -6.83 8.29 -0.97
C ALA A 77 -7.69 7.11 -1.48
N SER A 78 -8.94 7.00 -1.04
CA SER A 78 -9.87 5.96 -1.50
C SER A 78 -10.28 6.23 -2.96
N PRO A 79 -10.31 5.21 -3.83
CA PRO A 79 -10.94 5.33 -5.14
C PRO A 79 -12.36 5.85 -4.94
N ARG A 80 -12.74 6.92 -5.66
CA ARG A 80 -14.16 7.32 -5.70
C ARG A 80 -14.90 6.17 -6.35
N LEU A 81 -15.52 5.33 -5.55
CA LEU A 81 -16.52 4.39 -6.04
C LEU A 81 -17.61 5.24 -6.71
N PRO A 82 -18.07 4.89 -7.92
CA PRO A 82 -19.23 5.55 -8.50
C PRO A 82 -20.43 5.24 -7.59
N CYS A 83 -20.83 6.21 -6.78
CA CYS A 83 -22.03 6.12 -5.97
C CYS A 83 -23.13 6.86 -6.73
N ALA A 84 -24.29 6.22 -6.89
CA ALA A 84 -25.46 6.82 -7.53
C ALA A 84 -25.96 8.07 -6.79
N ASP A 85 -25.61 8.21 -5.50
CA ASP A 85 -25.89 9.38 -4.67
C ASP A 85 -24.71 9.64 -3.70
N GLN A 86 -24.17 10.85 -3.74
CA GLN A 86 -23.04 11.29 -2.91
C GLN A 86 -23.46 11.82 -1.52
N ARG A 87 -24.77 11.96 -1.25
CA ARG A 87 -25.29 12.49 0.02
C ARG A 87 -25.50 11.45 1.11
N ALA A 88 -25.48 10.16 0.78
CA ALA A 88 -25.89 9.11 1.71
C ALA A 88 -24.82 8.63 2.70
N HIS A 89 -23.54 9.03 2.56
CA HIS A 89 -22.39 8.46 3.30
C HIS A 89 -22.29 6.92 3.31
N ARG A 90 -23.16 6.22 2.57
CA ARG A 90 -23.17 4.78 2.31
C ARG A 90 -23.06 4.59 0.81
N CYS A 91 -21.84 4.72 0.32
CA CYS A 91 -21.51 4.13 -0.97
C CYS A 91 -21.67 2.61 -0.83
N ALA A 92 -22.64 2.03 -1.54
CA ALA A 92 -22.73 0.58 -1.64
C ALA A 92 -21.39 0.08 -2.19
N LEU A 93 -20.64 -0.67 -1.38
CA LEU A 93 -19.50 -1.43 -1.87
C LEU A 93 -19.98 -2.23 -3.09
N PRO A 94 -19.24 -2.26 -4.21
CA PRO A 94 -19.59 -3.15 -5.31
C PRO A 94 -19.77 -4.58 -4.75
N PRO A 95 -20.67 -5.40 -5.32
CA PRO A 95 -21.00 -6.72 -4.75
C PRO A 95 -19.75 -7.58 -4.51
N THR A 96 -18.73 -7.42 -5.36
CA THR A 96 -17.43 -8.06 -5.25
C THR A 96 -16.58 -7.67 -4.04
N ALA A 97 -16.83 -6.50 -3.43
CA ALA A 97 -16.14 -6.01 -2.24
C ALA A 97 -16.96 -6.25 -0.95
N GLN A 98 -18.28 -6.41 -1.08
CA GLN A 98 -19.14 -6.87 0.02
C GLN A 98 -18.78 -8.31 0.41
N ASP A 99 -18.52 -9.17 -0.59
CA ASP A 99 -18.08 -10.55 -0.37
C ASP A 99 -16.73 -10.62 0.37
N ALA A 100 -15.78 -9.77 0.01
CA ALA A 100 -14.46 -9.71 0.67
C ALA A 100 -14.53 -9.27 2.14
N LEU A 101 -15.44 -8.35 2.48
CA LEU A 101 -15.71 -7.98 3.88
C LEU A 101 -16.40 -9.12 4.65
N SER A 102 -17.32 -9.87 4.00
CA SER A 102 -17.98 -11.04 4.59
C SER A 102 -17.01 -12.19 4.86
N VAL A 103 -15.97 -12.34 4.03
CA VAL A 103 -14.89 -13.31 4.23
C VAL A 103 -13.93 -12.82 5.32
N ALA A 104 -13.56 -11.54 5.36
CA ALA A 104 -12.69 -11.01 6.42
C ALA A 104 -13.31 -11.07 7.84
N HIS A 105 -14.64 -11.03 7.95
CA HIS A 105 -15.36 -11.21 9.21
C HIS A 105 -15.61 -12.68 9.59
N ARG A 106 -15.36 -13.62 8.68
CA ARG A 106 -15.25 -15.03 8.98
C ARG A 106 -13.77 -15.32 9.17
N GLY A 107 -13.30 -15.19 10.43
CA GLY A 107 -12.00 -15.74 10.82
C GLY A 107 -11.91 -17.23 10.45
N PRO A 108 -10.69 -17.82 10.48
CA PRO A 108 -10.43 -19.18 10.03
C PRO A 108 -11.35 -20.22 10.66
#